data_AF-A0A955BIK2-F1
#
_entry.id   AF-A0A955BIK2-F1
#
_cell.length_a   1.000
_cell.length_b   1.000
_cell.length_c   1.000
_cell.angle_alpha   90.00
_cell.angle_beta   90.00
_cell.angle_gamma   90.00
#
_symmetry.space_group_name_H-M   'P 1'
#
loop_
_entity.id
_entity.type
_entity.pdbx_description
1 polymer ?
#
loop_
_entity_poly.entity_id
_entity_poly.type
_entity_poly.pdbx_seq_one_letter_code
_entity_poly.pdbx_strand_id
1 'polypeptide(L)'
;MFGLGMQELLIVGVVAVLLFGKRLPEVARSLGGGYREFKKGLSEFHTQMEYTSASSYSWKPSASRSYDDYDDYEEATAPKFELPPADTTSEEK
;
A
#
# COMPACT_ATOMS: atom_id res chain seq x y z
N MET A 1 -13.51 -29.29 2.54
CA MET A 1 -14.61 -29.48 1.57
C MET A 1 -15.53 -28.26 1.43
N PHE A 2 -15.34 -27.17 2.19
CA PHE A 2 -16.08 -25.90 2.00
C PHE A 2 -15.09 -24.78 1.72
N GLY A 3 -14.69 -24.64 0.46
CA GLY A 3 -14.03 -23.42 -0.01
C GLY A 3 -15.11 -22.51 -0.55
N LEU A 4 -15.26 -21.30 0.02
CA LEU A 4 -16.05 -20.25 -0.63
C LEU A 4 -15.32 -19.87 -1.92
N GLY A 5 -15.66 -20.54 -3.01
CA GLY A 5 -15.16 -20.24 -4.33
C GLY A 5 -15.91 -19.08 -4.97
N MET A 6 -15.44 -18.64 -6.13
CA MET A 6 -16.17 -17.63 -6.91
C MET A 6 -17.57 -18.12 -7.32
N GLN A 7 -17.76 -19.42 -7.48
CA GLN A 7 -19.04 -19.99 -7.87
C GLN A 7 -20.09 -19.80 -6.76
N GLU A 8 -19.75 -20.09 -5.50
CA GLU A 8 -20.64 -19.89 -4.36
C GLU A 8 -20.97 -18.40 -4.17
N LEU A 9 -19.98 -17.51 -4.29
CA LEU A 9 -20.21 -16.06 -4.19
C LEU A 9 -21.12 -15.54 -5.31
N LEU A 10 -20.99 -16.06 -6.54
CA LEU A 10 -21.90 -15.71 -7.63
C LEU A 10 -23.33 -16.15 -7.34
N ILE A 11 -23.53 -17.37 -6.84
CA ILE A 11 -24.87 -17.88 -6.49
C ILE A 11 -25.50 -17.01 -5.40
N VAL A 12 -24.76 -16.72 -4.33
CA VAL A 12 -25.23 -15.84 -3.24
C VAL A 12 -25.51 -14.43 -3.78
N GLY A 13 -24.66 -13.90 -4.66
CA GLY A 13 -24.86 -12.61 -5.32
C GLY A 13 -26.15 -12.57 -6.14
N VAL A 14 -26.44 -13.61 -6.92
CA VAL A 14 -27.70 -13.72 -7.68
C VAL A 14 -28.91 -13.76 -6.74
N VAL A 15 -28.85 -14.55 -5.66
CA VAL A 15 -29.94 -14.59 -4.66
C VAL A 15 -30.14 -13.21 -4.01
N ALA A 16 -29.05 -12.51 -3.66
CA ALA A 16 -29.13 -11.17 -3.12
C ALA A 16 -29.76 -10.19 -4.13
N VAL A 17 -29.41 -10.28 -5.42
CA VAL A 17 -30.04 -9.47 -6.47
C VAL A 17 -31.53 -9.80 -6.62
N LEU A 18 -31.96 -11.06 -6.47
CA LEU A 18 -33.38 -11.42 -6.52
C LEU A 18 -34.16 -10.87 -5.32
N LEU A 19 -33.57 -10.87 -4.13
CA LEU A 19 -34.22 -10.36 -2.91
C LEU A 19 -34.27 -8.83 -2.87
N PHE A 20 -33.17 -8.16 -3.20
CA PHE A 20 -33.01 -6.72 -3.06
C PHE A 20 -33.22 -5.95 -4.37
N GLY A 21 -33.09 -6.62 -5.52
CA GLY A 21 -33.30 -6.02 -6.84
C GLY A 21 -32.45 -4.77 -7.06
N LYS A 22 -33.11 -3.70 -7.51
CA LYS A 22 -32.50 -2.39 -7.77
C LYS A 22 -32.05 -1.66 -6.49
N ARG A 23 -32.43 -2.14 -5.31
CA ARG A 23 -32.03 -1.55 -4.02
C ARG A 23 -30.72 -2.10 -3.47
N LEU A 24 -30.17 -3.16 -4.07
CA LEU A 24 -28.86 -3.69 -3.70
C LEU A 24 -27.73 -2.64 -3.69
N PRO A 25 -27.56 -1.76 -4.71
CA PRO A 25 -26.55 -0.70 -4.65
C PRO A 25 -26.82 0.36 -3.59
N GLU A 26 -28.08 0.62 -3.26
CA GLU A 26 -28.49 1.55 -2.20
C GLU A 26 -28.10 0.98 -0.83
N VAL A 27 -28.45 -0.29 -0.57
CA VAL A 27 -28.10 -1.03 0.66
C VAL A 27 -26.59 -1.21 0.79
N ALA A 28 -25.88 -1.53 -0.29
CA ALA A 28 -24.42 -1.66 -0.29
C ALA A 28 -23.75 -0.31 0.03
N ARG A 29 -24.27 0.81 -0.48
CA ARG A 29 -23.77 2.15 -0.15
C ARG A 29 -24.04 2.53 1.30
N SER A 30 -25.24 2.25 1.83
CA SER A 30 -25.56 2.57 3.23
C SER A 30 -24.75 1.73 4.21
N LEU A 31 -24.62 0.42 3.97
CA LEU A 31 -23.82 -0.49 4.80
C LEU A 31 -22.33 -0.23 4.64
N GLY A 32 -21.85 0.01 3.42
CA GLY A 32 -20.44 0.29 3.13
C GLY A 32 -19.98 1.63 3.73
N GLY A 33 -20.84 2.64 3.70
CA GLY A 33 -20.61 3.92 4.40
C GLY A 33 -20.45 3.72 5.90
N GLY A 34 -21.44 3.06 6.53
CA GLY A 34 -21.39 2.77 7.97
C GLY A 34 -20.18 1.91 8.38
N TYR A 35 -19.81 0.91 7.57
CA TYR A 35 -18.63 0.09 7.82
C TYR A 35 -17.32 0.90 7.76
N ARG A 36 -17.22 1.84 6.81
CA ARG A 36 -16.05 2.73 6.69
C ARG A 36 -15.91 3.66 7.89
N GLU A 37 -17.01 4.26 8.32
CA GLU A 37 -17.05 5.13 9.50
C GLU A 37 -16.75 4.34 10.78
N PHE A 38 -17.31 3.14 10.92
CA PHE A 38 -17.03 2.23 12.03
C PHE A 38 -15.55 1.87 12.09
N LYS A 39 -14.93 1.47 10.96
CA LYS A 39 -13.49 1.17 10.89
C LYS A 39 -12.64 2.38 11.28
N LYS A 40 -13.02 3.58 10.82
CA LYS A 40 -12.31 4.83 11.16
C LYS A 40 -12.40 5.13 12.66
N GLY A 41 -13.59 5.02 13.26
CA GLY A 41 -13.79 5.20 14.69
C GLY A 41 -13.01 4.17 15.53
N LEU A 42 -12.97 2.91 15.11
CA LEU A 42 -12.13 1.88 15.75
C LEU A 42 -10.64 2.22 15.63
N SER A 43 -10.17 2.65 14.46
CA SER A 43 -8.77 3.03 14.26
C SER A 43 -8.36 4.20 15.17
N GLU A 44 -9.18 5.24 15.26
CA GLU A 44 -8.94 6.38 16.15
C GLU A 44 -8.95 5.98 17.62
N PHE A 45 -9.80 5.02 18.01
CA PHE A 45 -9.82 4.47 19.36
C PHE A 45 -8.54 3.68 19.68
N HIS A 46 -8.07 2.83 18.77
CA HIS A 46 -6.81 2.11 18.91
C HIS A 46 -5.62 3.09 19.03
N THR A 47 -5.56 4.12 18.18
CA THR A 47 -4.53 5.15 18.25
C THR A 47 -4.57 5.90 19.59
N GLN A 48 -5.74 6.32 20.09
CA GLN A 48 -5.81 7.02 21.39
C GLN A 48 -5.38 6.15 22.57
N MET A 49 -5.69 4.85 22.56
CA MET A 49 -5.22 3.91 23.57
C MET A 49 -3.70 3.74 23.51
N GLU A 50 -3.13 3.64 22.31
CA GLU A 50 -1.68 3.52 22.10
C GLU A 50 -0.93 4.79 22.54
N TYR A 51 -1.45 5.97 22.23
CA TYR A 51 -0.87 7.25 22.67
C TYR A 51 -1.00 7.47 24.19
N THR A 52 -2.10 6.99 24.81
CA THR A 52 -2.27 7.03 26.28
C THR A 52 -1.27 6.09 26.98
N SER A 53 -0.95 4.94 26.38
CA SER A 53 0.07 4.03 26.89
C SER A 53 1.51 4.47 26.57
N ALA A 54 1.72 5.25 25.51
CA ALA A 54 3.03 5.76 25.09
C ALA A 54 3.44 7.10 25.73
N SER A 55 2.55 7.73 26.51
CA SER A 55 2.83 9.01 27.19
C SER A 55 3.90 8.94 28.29
N SER A 56 4.55 7.79 28.50
CA SER A 56 5.75 7.69 29.35
C SER A 56 7.08 7.77 28.60
N TYR A 57 7.15 7.69 27.26
CA TYR A 57 8.40 7.94 26.52
C TYR A 57 8.19 8.45 25.09
N SER A 58 8.53 9.74 24.91
CA SER A 58 9.18 10.35 23.73
C SER A 58 8.61 10.22 22.29
N TRP A 59 8.60 11.40 21.67
CA TRP A 59 8.97 11.69 20.28
C TRP A 59 7.90 11.51 19.19
N LYS A 60 7.66 12.64 18.50
CA LYS A 60 6.71 12.82 17.41
C LYS A 60 7.07 11.88 16.25
N PRO A 61 6.17 11.01 15.76
CA PRO A 61 6.40 10.37 14.48
C PRO A 61 6.28 11.45 13.41
N SER A 62 7.36 11.70 12.67
CA SER A 62 7.31 12.37 11.39
C SER A 62 6.29 11.65 10.52
N ALA A 63 5.22 12.36 10.16
CA ALA A 63 4.23 11.86 9.23
C ALA A 63 4.89 11.53 7.89
N SER A 64 4.48 10.38 7.33
CA SER A 64 4.64 9.97 5.93
C SER A 64 6.05 10.01 5.35
N ARG A 65 6.77 8.88 5.47
CA ARG A 65 7.54 8.41 4.31
C ARG A 65 6.52 8.06 3.22
N SER A 66 6.30 9.04 2.34
CA SER A 66 5.76 8.78 1.00
C SER A 66 6.70 7.79 0.31
N TYR A 67 6.14 6.96 -0.57
CA TYR A 67 6.86 5.93 -1.33
C TYR A 67 7.72 6.54 -2.46
N ASP A 68 8.35 7.68 -2.19
CA ASP A 68 9.18 8.47 -3.11
C ASP A 68 10.67 8.49 -2.67
N ASP A 69 11.03 7.69 -1.67
CA ASP A 69 12.43 7.48 -1.19
C ASP A 69 13.18 6.49 -2.11
N TYR A 70 12.97 6.60 -3.42
CA TYR A 70 13.78 5.91 -4.43
C TYR A 70 14.52 6.90 -5.33
N ASP A 71 14.25 8.20 -5.26
CA ASP A 71 14.92 9.19 -6.12
C ASP A 71 16.09 9.94 -5.42
N ASP A 72 16.38 9.62 -4.15
CA ASP A 72 17.48 10.20 -3.35
C ASP A 72 18.68 9.25 -3.21
N TYR A 73 18.87 8.32 -4.14
CA TYR A 73 20.23 7.85 -4.38
C TYR A 73 20.95 8.96 -5.14
N GLU A 74 21.98 9.55 -4.54
CA GLU A 74 23.06 10.17 -5.31
C GLU A 74 23.45 9.12 -6.35
N GLU A 75 23.05 9.33 -7.62
CA GLU A 75 23.47 8.48 -8.72
C GLU A 75 24.97 8.45 -8.63
N ALA A 76 25.52 7.30 -8.20
CA ALA A 76 26.93 7.14 -8.00
C ALA A 76 27.54 7.42 -9.37
N THR A 77 28.01 8.65 -9.54
CA THR A 77 28.64 9.12 -10.77
C THR A 77 29.98 8.43 -10.74
N ALA A 78 29.95 7.15 -11.12
CA ALA A 78 31.11 6.34 -11.33
C ALA A 78 31.98 7.21 -12.24
N PRO A 79 33.20 7.58 -11.80
CA PRO A 79 34.05 8.44 -12.59
C PRO A 79 34.14 7.79 -13.96
N LYS A 80 33.80 8.56 -15.01
CA LYS A 80 33.78 8.05 -16.38
C LYS A 80 35.14 7.41 -16.64
N PHE A 81 35.14 6.08 -16.73
CA PHE A 81 36.35 5.32 -16.98
C PHE A 81 36.76 5.62 -18.41
N GLU A 82 37.67 6.57 -18.56
CA GLU A 82 38.33 6.83 -19.82
C GLU A 82 39.25 5.64 -20.06
N LEU A 83 38.84 4.78 -20.99
CA LEU A 83 39.69 3.71 -21.48
C LEU A 83 41.01 4.36 -21.91
N PRO A 84 42.17 3.95 -21.34
CA PRO A 84 43.44 4.49 -21.80
C PRO A 84 43.50 4.28 -23.32
N PRO A 85 43.93 5.31 -24.08
CA PRO A 85 44.09 5.15 -25.52
C PRO A 85 44.92 3.89 -25.75
N ALA A 86 44.38 2.97 -26.55
CA ALA A 86 45.14 1.83 -27.00
C ALA A 86 46.23 2.37 -27.91
N ASP A 87 47.34 2.80 -27.31
CA ASP A 87 48.53 3.21 -28.04
C ASP A 87 49.04 1.99 -28.78
N THR A 88 48.69 1.92 -30.06
CA THR A 88 49.38 1.12 -31.05
C THR A 88 50.79 1.68 -31.19
N THR A 89 51.75 1.06 -30.51
CA THR A 89 53.20 1.13 -30.76
C THR A 89 53.68 -0.32 -30.61
N SER A 90 53.99 -1.10 -31.64
CA SER A 90 54.99 -0.89 -32.69
C SER A 90 56.37 -0.52 -32.14
N GLU A 91 57.01 -1.44 -31.42
CA GLU A 91 58.46 -1.69 -31.42
C GLU A 91 58.61 -3.17 -31.00
N GLU A 92 58.78 -4.13 -31.91
CA GLU A 92 60.06 -4.49 -32.55
C GLU A 92 61.25 -4.37 -31.58
N LYS A 93 61.55 -5.48 -30.89
CA LYS A 93 62.90 -6.06 -30.87
C LYS A 93 62.87 -7.51 -30.40
#